data_AF-K1Q309-F1
#
_entry.id   AF-K1Q309-F1
#
_cell.length_a   1.000
_cell.length_b   1.000
_cell.length_c   1.000
_cell.angle_alpha   90.00
_cell.angle_beta   90.00
_cell.angle_gamma   90.00
#
_symmetry.space_group_name_H-M   'P 1'
#
loop_
_entity.id
_entity.type
_entity.pdbx_description
1 polymer ?
#
loop_
_entity_poly.entity_id
_entity_poly.type
_entity_poly.pdbx_seq_one_letter_code
_entity_poly.pdbx_strand_id
1 'polypeptide(L)'
;MFKRGYERVGDENIFKYDAFVSYAEGNRCFAIKEVVKRLEGEAGLKVCLHDKDFVPGSDISDNIIGAIRHSRKIIFIVSSHFIKSDWCMYEFHMARYEETVVRKRNCTIFIFLGDIPLADLPYKIAQVRDQTVFADFPRDAKEETNFWNVLIDAVHEP
;
A
#
# COMPACT_ATOMS: atom_id res chain seq x y z
N MET A 1 -14.72 -36.12 -21.32
CA MET A 1 -13.83 -35.59 -20.25
C MET A 1 -12.78 -34.71 -20.94
N PHE A 2 -12.98 -33.39 -20.98
CA PHE A 2 -12.04 -32.45 -21.63
C PHE A 2 -11.62 -31.40 -20.60
N LYS A 3 -10.37 -31.47 -20.14
CA LYS A 3 -9.75 -30.40 -19.34
C LYS A 3 -9.23 -29.34 -20.32
N ARG A 4 -9.96 -28.24 -20.45
CA ARG A 4 -9.41 -26.99 -21.03
C ARG A 4 -8.47 -26.40 -19.99
N GLY A 5 -7.18 -26.33 -20.33
CA GLY A 5 -6.19 -25.58 -19.58
C GLY A 5 -6.61 -24.12 -19.53
N TYR A 6 -6.62 -23.53 -18.34
CA TYR A 6 -6.68 -22.09 -18.17
C TYR A 6 -5.28 -21.55 -18.47
N GLU A 7 -5.11 -20.96 -19.65
CA GLU A 7 -3.99 -20.05 -19.89
C GLU A 7 -4.24 -18.78 -19.04
N ARG A 8 -3.28 -18.43 -18.18
CA ARG A 8 -3.30 -17.13 -17.50
C ARG A 8 -3.07 -16.08 -18.58
N VAL A 9 -4.14 -15.41 -18.98
CA VAL A 9 -4.05 -14.17 -19.76
C VAL A 9 -3.21 -13.21 -18.93
N GLY A 10 -2.09 -12.73 -19.47
CA GLY A 10 -1.18 -11.83 -18.78
C GLY A 10 -1.88 -10.55 -18.36
N ASP A 11 -1.88 -10.27 -17.06
CA ASP A 11 -2.44 -9.08 -16.39
C ASP A 11 -1.58 -7.81 -16.59
N GLU A 12 -0.61 -7.82 -17.51
CA GLU A 12 0.43 -6.78 -17.61
C GLU A 12 -0.07 -5.43 -18.14
N ASN A 13 -1.38 -5.24 -18.34
CA ASN A 13 -1.96 -3.98 -18.82
C ASN A 13 -3.26 -3.54 -18.11
N ILE A 14 -3.59 -4.11 -16.94
CA ILE A 14 -4.85 -3.76 -16.22
C ILE A 14 -4.67 -2.59 -15.23
N PHE A 15 -3.48 -2.42 -14.68
CA PHE A 15 -3.24 -1.43 -13.63
C PHE A 15 -2.58 -0.17 -14.19
N LYS A 16 -3.11 0.99 -13.80
CA LYS A 16 -2.57 2.31 -14.16
C LYS A 16 -1.29 2.64 -13.39
N TYR A 17 -1.17 2.08 -12.19
CA TYR A 17 -0.08 2.34 -11.24
C TYR A 17 0.49 1.04 -10.70
N ASP A 18 1.78 1.05 -10.38
CA ASP A 18 2.45 -0.06 -9.70
C ASP A 18 2.09 -0.08 -8.22
N ALA A 19 1.97 1.09 -7.61
CA ALA A 19 1.56 1.22 -6.22
C ALA A 19 0.66 2.43 -5.97
N PHE A 20 -0.31 2.26 -5.08
CA PHE A 20 -0.96 3.38 -4.38
C PHE A 20 -0.34 3.52 -3.01
N VAL A 21 0.11 4.72 -2.64
CA VAL A 21 0.65 5.00 -1.29
C VAL A 21 -0.37 5.77 -0.47
N SER A 22 -0.82 5.16 0.61
CA SER A 22 -1.75 5.72 1.58
C SER A 22 -1.01 6.09 2.86
N TYR A 23 -1.15 7.34 3.29
CA TYR A 23 -0.45 7.91 4.44
C TYR A 23 -1.33 8.97 5.10
N ALA A 24 -1.00 9.29 6.36
CA ALA A 24 -1.60 10.40 7.06
C ALA A 24 -0.90 11.71 6.74
N GLU A 25 -1.60 12.84 6.85
CA GLU A 25 -1.01 14.16 6.60
C GLU A 25 0.29 14.39 7.40
N GLY A 26 0.33 13.92 8.65
CA GLY A 26 1.54 13.97 9.50
C GLY A 26 2.74 13.17 8.96
N ASN A 27 2.53 12.24 8.03
CA ASN A 27 3.55 11.42 7.37
C ASN A 27 3.80 11.83 5.92
N ARG A 28 3.15 12.89 5.42
CA ARG A 28 3.28 13.37 4.03
C ARG A 28 4.73 13.60 3.59
N CYS A 29 5.53 14.23 4.45
CA CYS A 29 6.93 14.51 4.15
C CYS A 29 7.72 13.20 3.89
N PHE A 30 7.52 12.18 4.73
CA PHE A 30 8.16 10.88 4.58
C PHE A 30 7.65 10.15 3.33
N ALA A 31 6.34 10.14 3.10
CA ALA A 31 5.74 9.50 1.93
C ALA A 31 6.33 10.05 0.63
N ILE A 32 6.41 11.38 0.49
CA ILE A 32 6.87 12.00 -0.75
C ILE A 32 8.40 11.93 -0.88
N LYS A 33 9.14 12.35 0.15
CA LYS A 33 10.59 12.52 0.04
C LYS A 33 11.38 11.22 0.14
N GLU A 34 10.84 10.22 0.85
CA GLU A 34 11.53 8.96 1.05
C GLU A 34 10.97 7.85 0.16
N VAL A 35 9.66 7.59 0.27
CA VAL A 35 9.02 6.44 -0.41
C VAL A 35 8.85 6.72 -1.89
N VAL A 36 8.10 7.77 -2.25
CA VAL A 36 7.78 8.09 -3.66
C VAL A 36 9.06 8.39 -4.44
N LYS A 37 9.98 9.17 -3.85
CA LYS A 37 11.26 9.49 -4.49
C LYS A 37 12.04 8.24 -4.90
N ARG A 38 12.09 7.21 -4.06
CA ARG A 38 12.82 5.96 -4.38
C ARG A 38 12.03 5.08 -5.35
N LEU A 39 10.72 4.92 -5.13
CA LEU A 39 9.88 4.11 -6.03
C LEU A 39 9.84 4.68 -7.45
N GLU A 40 9.56 5.98 -7.62
CA GLU A 40 9.50 6.60 -8.95
C GLU A 40 10.89 6.89 -9.52
N GLY A 41 11.83 7.37 -8.68
CA GLY A 41 13.13 7.86 -9.14
C GLY A 41 14.19 6.77 -9.34
N GLU A 42 14.26 5.79 -8.43
CA GLU A 42 15.29 4.73 -8.48
C GLU A 42 14.76 3.47 -9.15
N ALA A 43 13.50 3.10 -8.89
CA ALA A 43 12.88 1.89 -9.44
C ALA A 43 12.01 2.14 -10.69
N GLY A 44 11.75 3.40 -11.07
CA GLY A 44 10.97 3.72 -12.27
C GLY A 44 9.49 3.33 -12.20
N LEU A 45 8.95 3.12 -11.00
CA LEU A 45 7.58 2.69 -10.75
C LEU A 45 6.60 3.87 -10.90
N LYS A 46 5.36 3.59 -11.27
CA LYS A 46 4.28 4.59 -11.29
C LYS A 46 3.52 4.58 -9.98
N VAL A 47 3.60 5.68 -9.22
CA VAL A 47 2.95 5.78 -7.91
C VAL A 47 1.73 6.69 -7.95
N CYS A 48 0.62 6.19 -7.42
CA CYS A 48 -0.59 6.96 -7.15
C CYS A 48 -0.54 7.56 -5.75
N LEU A 49 -0.86 8.85 -5.64
CA LEU A 49 -0.93 9.60 -4.39
C LEU A 49 -2.25 10.36 -4.29
N HIS A 50 -2.83 10.41 -3.11
CA HIS A 50 -4.08 11.16 -2.91
C HIS A 50 -3.90 12.67 -3.14
N ASP A 51 -2.72 13.23 -2.84
CA ASP A 51 -2.42 14.65 -3.07
C ASP A 51 -2.33 15.05 -4.55
N LYS A 52 -2.08 14.09 -5.44
CA LYS A 52 -1.76 14.35 -6.85
C LYS A 52 -2.85 13.81 -7.78
N ASP A 53 -3.32 12.61 -7.51
CA ASP A 53 -4.09 11.80 -8.46
C ASP A 53 -5.59 11.75 -8.14
N PHE A 54 -6.02 12.26 -6.97
CA PHE A 54 -7.45 12.29 -6.64
C PHE A 54 -8.15 13.35 -7.46
N VAL A 55 -9.32 12.99 -7.98
CA VAL A 55 -10.13 13.87 -8.82
C VAL A 55 -10.83 14.89 -7.92
N PRO A 56 -10.58 16.21 -8.09
CA PRO A 56 -11.26 17.23 -7.31
C PRO A 56 -12.77 17.20 -7.56
N GLY A 57 -13.55 17.31 -6.48
CA GLY A 57 -15.02 17.29 -6.55
C GLY A 57 -15.64 15.89 -6.57
N SER A 58 -14.84 14.82 -6.69
CA SER A 58 -15.29 13.44 -6.46
C SER A 58 -15.29 13.11 -4.97
N ASP A 59 -16.12 12.15 -4.55
CA ASP A 59 -16.11 11.64 -3.18
C ASP A 59 -14.75 11.03 -2.84
N ILE A 60 -14.28 11.28 -1.61
CA ILE A 60 -12.99 10.76 -1.15
C ILE A 60 -12.94 9.22 -1.19
N SER A 61 -14.08 8.58 -0.91
CA SER A 61 -14.23 7.12 -0.94
C SER A 61 -14.05 6.55 -2.34
N ASP A 62 -14.64 7.21 -3.35
CA ASP A 62 -14.52 6.80 -4.75
C ASP A 62 -13.10 6.98 -5.26
N ASN A 63 -12.44 8.08 -4.87
CA ASN A 63 -11.02 8.31 -5.17
C ASN A 63 -10.12 7.23 -4.55
N ILE A 64 -10.33 6.87 -3.28
CA ILE A 64 -9.57 5.81 -2.60
C ILE A 64 -9.81 4.45 -3.27
N ILE A 65 -11.08 4.08 -3.49
CA ILE A 65 -11.44 2.81 -4.15
C ILE A 65 -10.85 2.77 -5.56
N GLY A 66 -10.89 3.88 -6.30
CA GLY A 66 -10.27 4.04 -7.60
C GLY A 66 -8.76 3.80 -7.55
N ALA A 67 -8.05 4.49 -6.67
CA ALA A 67 -6.60 4.34 -6.52
C ALA A 67 -6.21 2.89 -6.23
N ILE A 68 -6.99 2.21 -5.39
CA ILE A 68 -6.78 0.81 -5.01
C ILE A 68 -7.07 -0.16 -6.16
N ARG A 69 -8.13 0.10 -6.95
CA ARG A 69 -8.48 -0.74 -8.11
C ARG A 69 -7.48 -0.63 -9.26
N HIS A 70 -6.92 0.56 -9.44
CA HIS A 70 -6.00 0.85 -10.53
C HIS A 70 -4.53 0.69 -10.16
N SER A 71 -4.22 0.24 -8.93
CA SER A 71 -2.86 -0.03 -8.47
C SER A 71 -2.62 -1.53 -8.27
N ARG A 72 -1.46 -2.01 -8.70
CA ARG A 72 -1.06 -3.42 -8.46
C ARG A 72 -0.88 -3.71 -6.98
N LYS A 73 -0.17 -2.82 -6.29
CA LYS A 73 0.10 -2.91 -4.86
C LYS A 73 -0.45 -1.69 -4.12
N ILE A 74 -0.65 -1.84 -2.84
CA ILE A 74 -1.13 -0.78 -1.95
C ILE A 74 -0.17 -0.73 -0.77
N ILE A 75 0.47 0.42 -0.58
CA ILE A 75 1.43 0.65 0.49
C ILE A 75 0.78 1.55 1.53
N PHE A 76 0.66 1.06 2.75
CA PHE A 76 0.22 1.83 3.90
C PHE A 76 1.40 2.29 4.73
N ILE A 77 1.51 3.60 4.93
CA ILE A 77 2.45 4.18 5.89
C ILE A 77 1.72 4.33 7.22
N VAL A 78 1.91 3.35 8.10
CA VAL A 78 1.24 3.25 9.39
C VAL A 78 2.10 3.91 10.46
N SER A 79 1.53 4.89 11.14
CA SER A 79 2.09 5.55 12.31
C SER A 79 1.00 5.71 13.37
N SER A 80 1.36 6.15 14.57
CA SER A 80 0.37 6.52 15.59
C SER A 80 -0.59 7.63 15.12
N HIS A 81 -0.16 8.49 14.20
CA HIS A 81 -1.01 9.51 13.57
C HIS A 81 -1.97 8.87 12.58
N PHE A 82 -1.48 7.93 11.76
CA PHE A 82 -2.29 7.19 10.79
C PHE A 82 -3.42 6.42 11.46
N ILE A 83 -3.13 5.69 12.54
CA ILE A 83 -4.11 4.89 13.28
C ILE A 83 -5.26 5.73 13.87
N LYS A 84 -5.01 7.00 14.18
CA LYS A 84 -6.01 7.84 14.86
C LYS A 84 -6.86 8.69 13.93
N SER A 85 -6.37 9.02 12.73
CA SER A 85 -6.99 10.03 11.85
C SER A 85 -7.50 9.41 10.56
N ASP A 86 -6.59 8.86 9.75
CA ASP A 86 -6.94 8.30 8.44
C ASP A 86 -7.40 6.85 8.52
N TRP A 87 -7.02 6.13 9.57
CA TRP A 87 -7.39 4.73 9.73
C TRP A 87 -8.89 4.49 9.82
N CYS A 88 -9.66 5.36 10.49
CA CYS A 88 -11.11 5.16 10.60
C CYS A 88 -11.79 5.25 9.22
N MET A 89 -11.42 6.25 8.42
CA MET A 89 -11.89 6.41 7.05
C MET A 89 -11.43 5.24 6.18
N TYR A 90 -10.17 4.83 6.32
CA TYR A 90 -9.61 3.69 5.63
C TYR A 90 -10.33 2.37 5.96
N GLU A 91 -10.55 2.07 7.24
CA GLU A 91 -11.23 0.85 7.69
C GLU A 91 -12.63 0.76 7.11
N PHE A 92 -13.35 1.88 7.06
CA PHE A 92 -14.66 1.98 6.42
C PHE A 92 -14.60 1.67 4.92
N HIS A 93 -13.62 2.23 4.20
CA HIS A 93 -13.45 2.01 2.75
C HIS A 93 -12.93 0.60 2.41
N MET A 94 -12.04 0.04 3.24
CA MET A 94 -11.50 -1.30 3.08
C MET A 94 -12.43 -2.41 3.51
N ALA A 95 -13.24 -2.23 4.54
CA ALA A 95 -14.28 -3.20 4.86
C ALA A 95 -15.16 -3.50 3.64
N ARG A 96 -15.45 -2.48 2.82
CA ARG A 96 -16.22 -2.63 1.57
C ARG A 96 -15.47 -3.33 0.43
N TYR A 97 -14.15 -3.18 0.35
CA TYR A 97 -13.37 -3.62 -0.82
C TYR A 97 -12.55 -4.91 -0.57
N GLU A 98 -12.04 -5.12 0.66
CA GLU A 98 -11.27 -6.30 1.07
C GLU A 98 -12.04 -7.61 0.93
N GLU A 99 -13.35 -7.59 1.22
CA GLU A 99 -14.21 -8.78 1.17
C GLU A 99 -14.29 -9.39 -0.24
N THR A 100 -14.10 -8.57 -1.27
CA THR A 100 -14.30 -8.99 -2.67
C THR A 100 -13.00 -9.10 -3.47
N VAL A 101 -12.00 -8.24 -3.22
CA VAL A 101 -10.86 -8.07 -4.16
C VAL A 101 -9.47 -8.18 -3.52
N VAL A 102 -9.18 -7.44 -2.44
CA VAL A 102 -7.80 -7.37 -1.86
C VAL A 102 -7.36 -8.71 -1.29
N ARG A 103 -8.22 -9.37 -0.50
CA ARG A 103 -7.88 -10.66 0.14
C ARG A 103 -7.58 -11.78 -0.84
N LYS A 104 -8.05 -11.67 -2.09
CA LYS A 104 -7.77 -12.66 -3.15
C LYS A 104 -6.45 -12.39 -3.88
N ARG A 105 -5.85 -11.20 -3.71
CA ARG A 105 -4.71 -10.72 -4.52
C ARG A 105 -3.42 -10.50 -3.74
N ASN A 106 -3.43 -10.57 -2.40
CA ASN A 106 -2.24 -10.32 -1.55
C ASN A 106 -1.45 -9.07 -2.01
N CYS A 107 -2.15 -7.96 -2.25
CA CYS A 107 -1.57 -6.76 -2.85
C CYS A 107 -1.21 -5.66 -1.85
N THR A 108 -1.21 -5.95 -0.54
CA THR A 108 -1.03 -4.95 0.51
C THR A 108 0.34 -5.03 1.16
N ILE A 109 0.99 -3.88 1.36
CA ILE A 109 2.27 -3.69 2.03
C ILE A 109 2.07 -2.67 3.16
N PHE A 110 2.66 -2.90 4.33
CA PHE A 110 2.60 -1.99 5.47
C PHE A 110 4.00 -1.55 5.91
N ILE A 111 4.24 -0.24 5.88
CA ILE A 111 5.45 0.41 6.40
C ILE A 111 5.09 1.01 7.75
N PHE A 112 5.77 0.59 8.81
CA PHE A 112 5.51 1.08 10.17
C PHE A 112 6.53 2.16 10.54
N LEU A 113 6.03 3.34 10.91
CA LEU A 113 6.83 4.47 11.35
C LEU A 113 6.77 4.58 12.88
N GLY A 114 7.85 4.13 13.51
CA GLY A 114 8.03 4.12 14.95
C GLY A 114 7.40 2.91 15.63
N ASP A 115 7.60 2.82 16.94
CA ASP A 115 7.14 1.70 17.74
C ASP A 115 5.63 1.85 18.02
N ILE A 116 4.81 1.06 17.32
CA ILE A 116 3.36 1.01 17.53
C ILE A 116 3.01 -0.24 18.35
N PRO A 117 2.46 -0.09 19.56
CA PRO A 117 1.99 -1.22 20.35
C PRO A 117 0.95 -2.04 19.59
N LEU A 118 1.05 -3.38 19.65
CA LEU A 118 0.05 -4.29 19.05
C LEU A 118 -1.37 -4.00 19.54
N ALA A 119 -1.52 -3.57 20.80
CA ALA A 119 -2.80 -3.21 21.39
C ALA A 119 -3.44 -1.96 20.76
N ASP A 120 -2.62 -1.08 20.20
CA ASP A 120 -3.07 0.10 19.48
C ASP A 120 -3.33 -0.22 18.00
N LEU A 121 -2.90 -1.39 17.51
CA LEU A 121 -3.18 -1.83 16.16
C LEU A 121 -4.61 -2.35 16.03
N PRO A 122 -5.36 -1.83 15.06
CA PRO A 122 -6.65 -2.38 14.67
C PRO A 122 -6.56 -3.87 14.38
N TYR A 123 -7.57 -4.62 14.80
CA TYR A 123 -7.57 -6.09 14.76
C TYR A 123 -7.16 -6.67 13.41
N LYS A 124 -7.64 -6.07 12.30
CA LYS A 124 -7.30 -6.51 10.95
C LYS A 124 -5.82 -6.34 10.61
N ILE A 125 -5.18 -5.23 10.99
CA ILE A 125 -3.74 -5.04 10.79
C ILE A 125 -2.98 -6.05 11.65
N ALA A 126 -3.37 -6.18 12.92
CA ALA A 126 -2.75 -7.12 13.83
C ALA A 126 -2.79 -8.57 13.29
N GLN A 127 -3.89 -8.97 12.64
CA GLN A 127 -4.02 -10.29 12.02
C GLN A 127 -3.13 -10.50 10.81
N VAL A 128 -2.98 -9.48 9.96
CA VAL A 128 -2.13 -9.61 8.77
C VAL A 128 -0.68 -9.29 9.07
N ARG A 129 -0.33 -8.87 10.30
CA ARG A 129 0.99 -8.39 10.76
C ARG A 129 2.14 -9.41 10.66
N ASP A 130 1.87 -10.65 10.29
CA ASP A 130 2.93 -11.64 10.02
C ASP A 130 2.92 -12.11 8.55
N GLN A 131 2.00 -11.59 7.71
CA GLN A 131 1.72 -12.07 6.35
C GLN A 131 1.97 -11.04 5.24
N THR A 132 2.28 -9.79 5.58
CA THR A 132 2.66 -8.76 4.60
C THR A 132 4.15 -8.42 4.70
N VAL A 133 4.68 -7.64 3.76
CA VAL A 133 6.04 -7.12 3.92
C VAL A 133 6.02 -6.06 5.01
N PHE A 134 6.57 -6.43 6.18
CA PHE A 134 6.76 -5.55 7.34
C PHE A 134 8.09 -4.88 7.25
N ALA A 135 8.05 -3.58 7.36
CA ALA A 135 9.25 -2.79 7.31
C ALA A 135 9.10 -1.69 8.37
N ASP A 136 9.68 -1.94 9.54
CA ASP A 136 9.95 -0.87 10.50
C ASP A 136 11.00 0.04 9.84
N PHE A 137 10.71 1.34 9.74
CA PHE A 137 11.68 2.24 9.13
C PHE A 137 12.99 2.21 9.96
N PRO A 138 14.12 1.85 9.35
CA PRO A 138 15.31 1.50 10.09
C PRO A 138 15.99 2.69 10.76
N ARG A 139 16.72 2.42 11.84
CA ARG A 139 17.45 3.43 12.63
C ARG A 139 18.90 3.61 12.15
N ASP A 140 19.37 2.74 11.27
CA ASP A 140 20.74 2.65 10.73
C ASP A 140 20.72 2.64 9.18
N ALA A 141 21.73 3.25 8.56
CA ALA A 141 21.81 3.43 7.10
C ALA A 141 21.97 2.13 6.27
N LYS A 142 22.59 1.09 6.85
CA LYS A 142 22.73 -0.23 6.24
C LYS A 142 21.41 -0.99 6.28
N GLU A 143 20.67 -0.91 7.38
CA GLU A 143 19.32 -1.45 7.48
C GLU A 143 18.36 -0.70 6.52
N GLU A 144 18.59 0.60 6.32
CA GLU A 144 17.86 1.42 5.35
C GLU A 144 18.01 0.94 3.91
N THR A 145 19.22 0.61 3.48
CA THR A 145 19.45 0.09 2.13
C THR A 145 18.69 -1.23 1.90
N ASN A 146 18.74 -2.14 2.89
CA ASN A 146 18.05 -3.42 2.79
C ASN A 146 16.52 -3.26 2.78
N PHE A 147 16.00 -2.36 3.62
CA PHE A 147 14.57 -2.00 3.65
C PHE A 147 14.07 -1.60 2.26
N TRP A 148 14.79 -0.72 1.56
CA TRP A 148 14.36 -0.21 0.27
C TRP A 148 14.37 -1.28 -0.82
N ASN A 149 15.39 -2.14 -0.84
CA ASN A 149 15.44 -3.26 -1.77
C ASN A 149 14.25 -4.21 -1.58
N VAL A 150 13.97 -4.60 -0.32
CA VAL A 150 12.83 -5.47 0.01
C VAL A 150 11.50 -4.81 -0.38
N LEU A 151 11.34 -3.51 -0.12
CA LEU A 151 10.13 -2.78 -0.51
C LEU A 151 9.94 -2.76 -2.03
N ILE A 152 10.99 -2.47 -2.79
CA ILE A 152 10.94 -2.41 -4.26
C ILE A 152 10.64 -3.81 -4.82
N ASP A 153 11.28 -4.86 -4.32
CA ASP A 153 11.02 -6.23 -4.72
C ASP A 153 9.56 -6.63 -4.46
N ALA A 154 9.04 -6.30 -3.27
CA ALA A 154 7.65 -6.54 -2.90
C ALA A 154 6.64 -5.84 -3.84
N VAL A 155 7.00 -4.65 -4.35
CA VAL A 155 6.18 -3.95 -5.33
C VAL A 155 6.23 -4.61 -6.70
N HIS A 156 7.37 -5.20 -7.07
CA HIS A 156 7.52 -5.94 -8.31
C HIS A 156 6.84 -7.32 -8.28
N GLU A 157 6.71 -7.95 -7.11
CA GLU A 157 6.07 -9.26 -6.99
C GLU A 157 4.70 -9.30 -7.69
N PRO A 158 4.39 -10.36 -8.47
CA PRO A 158 3.16 -10.47 -9.23
C PRO A 158 1.89 -10.51 -8.36
#